data_AF-A0A937R1X6-F1
#
_entry.id   AF-A0A937R1X6-F1
#
_cell.length_a   1.000
_cell.length_b   1.000
_cell.length_c   1.000
_cell.angle_alpha   90.00
_cell.angle_beta   90.00
_cell.angle_gamma   90.00
#
_symmetry.space_group_name_H-M   'P 1'
#
loop_
_entity.id
_entity.type
_entity.pdbx_description
1 polymer ?
#
loop_
_entity_poly.entity_id
_entity_poly.type
_entity_poly.pdbx_seq_one_letter_code
_entity_poly.pdbx_strand_id
1 'polypeptide(L)'
;MSLRLLAVFAPVLLLCFAALAAEPARIVLRPPAVPLVVHDPYFSIWSFHDELHQGWPRHWTGAIHALCGMARIDGKAYRFMGIEPRDLPAMKQVGLQVLPTRTLYAFEAGGVRLTLTFATPALPDDLDVLARPVTYLTWEARATDGRDHAVQLYYDNSAELVVNGPDQPVTWSRVRLPGLQALRMGSQDQPILAKDGDNLRIDWGHLHVAVPDGGGVSTVLTGHENARLGFAEKGALPNRDDLRMPRPAKDDWPVAAVAFDLGAVGAQPVARHLLLAYDDLWSIAFLGKRLRPYWRRDRGDATLADAGDLLLAAARDYEALVARCTKFDEELMADLTKAGGDGYAQLCALAYRQAIGAHKLTVSPDGRPMLFSKECFSNGCIATVDVAYPAS
;
A
#
# COMPACT_ATOMS: atom_id res chain seq x y z
N MET A 1 24.42 15.79 56.09
CA MET A 1 22.98 15.90 55.79
C MET A 1 22.79 15.36 54.39
N SER A 2 22.52 14.05 54.28
CA SER A 2 22.60 13.29 53.03
C SER A 2 21.20 13.06 52.49
N LEU A 3 20.83 13.73 51.40
CA LEU A 3 19.62 13.41 50.64
C LEU A 3 19.95 12.37 49.58
N ARG A 4 19.48 11.13 49.77
CA ARG A 4 19.41 10.10 48.73
C ARG A 4 18.11 10.31 47.95
N LEU A 5 18.21 10.68 46.67
CA LEU A 5 17.09 10.56 45.74
C LEU A 5 16.95 9.08 45.34
N LEU A 6 15.86 8.45 45.76
CA LEU A 6 15.41 7.15 45.25
C LEU A 6 14.69 7.40 43.90
N ALA A 7 15.34 7.04 42.80
CA ALA A 7 14.67 6.94 41.51
C ALA A 7 13.87 5.63 41.48
N VAL A 8 12.54 5.76 41.56
CA VAL A 8 11.61 4.65 41.35
C VAL A 8 11.51 4.40 39.84
N PHE A 9 12.15 3.34 39.36
CA PHE A 9 11.90 2.81 38.02
C PHE A 9 10.53 2.14 38.02
N ALA A 10 9.52 2.81 37.46
CA ALA A 10 8.25 2.17 37.11
C ALA A 10 8.45 1.41 35.79
N PRO A 11 8.08 0.12 35.70
CA PRO A 11 8.13 -0.59 34.43
C PRO A 11 6.99 -0.07 33.54
N VAL A 12 7.34 0.48 32.38
CA VAL A 12 6.40 0.74 31.30
C VAL A 12 5.96 -0.63 30.79
N LEU A 13 4.76 -1.06 31.19
CA LEU A 13 4.12 -2.26 30.68
C LEU A 13 3.70 -1.98 29.24
N LEU A 14 4.46 -2.49 28.27
CA LEU A 14 4.05 -2.52 26.86
C LEU A 14 2.85 -3.47 26.77
N LEU A 15 1.64 -2.92 26.71
CA LEU A 15 0.44 -3.69 26.40
C LEU A 15 0.47 -4.03 24.91
N CYS A 16 1.12 -5.16 24.57
CA CYS A 16 0.93 -5.80 23.29
C CYS A 16 -0.53 -6.26 23.20
N PHE A 17 -1.36 -5.52 22.49
CA PHE A 17 -2.60 -6.06 21.95
C PHE A 17 -2.23 -7.06 20.87
N ALA A 18 -2.01 -8.32 21.26
CA ALA A 18 -2.11 -9.43 20.33
C ALA A 18 -3.58 -9.51 19.92
N ALA A 19 -3.95 -8.84 18.84
CA ALA A 19 -5.18 -9.19 18.13
C ALA A 19 -5.04 -10.68 17.78
N LEU A 20 -5.90 -11.54 18.34
CA LEU A 20 -6.06 -12.88 17.78
C LEU A 20 -6.48 -12.67 16.34
N ALA A 21 -5.55 -12.82 15.40
CA ALA A 21 -5.87 -12.86 13.99
C ALA A 21 -6.81 -14.05 13.80
N ALA A 22 -8.11 -13.77 13.68
CA ALA A 22 -9.08 -14.76 13.25
C ALA A 22 -8.53 -15.39 11.96
N GLU A 23 -8.53 -16.72 11.88
CA GLU A 23 -8.11 -17.38 10.64
C GLU A 23 -8.94 -16.82 9.49
N PRO A 24 -8.31 -16.39 8.37
CA PRO A 24 -9.07 -15.91 7.23
C PRO A 24 -10.01 -17.03 6.80
N ALA A 25 -11.32 -16.76 6.90
CA ALA A 25 -12.35 -17.71 6.55
C ALA A 25 -12.14 -18.21 5.11
N ARG A 26 -12.51 -19.47 4.84
CA ARG A 26 -12.51 -20.05 3.50
C ARG A 26 -13.16 -19.08 2.51
N ILE A 27 -12.56 -18.93 1.33
CA ILE A 27 -13.04 -18.08 0.24
C ILE A 27 -14.48 -18.50 -0.13
N VAL A 28 -15.48 -17.73 0.30
CA VAL A 28 -16.88 -17.90 -0.10
C VAL A 28 -17.20 -17.06 -1.35
N LEU A 29 -16.57 -15.88 -1.48
CA LEU A 29 -16.65 -15.00 -2.64
C LEU A 29 -15.28 -14.90 -3.33
N ARG A 30 -15.25 -15.23 -4.63
CA ARG A 30 -14.10 -15.00 -5.51
C ARG A 30 -14.26 -13.63 -6.18
N PRO A 31 -13.58 -12.57 -5.71
CA PRO A 31 -13.62 -11.28 -6.40
C PRO A 31 -12.96 -11.39 -7.80
N PRO A 32 -13.51 -10.75 -8.83
CA PRO A 32 -12.87 -10.71 -10.16
C PRO A 32 -11.57 -9.88 -10.14
N ALA A 33 -11.47 -8.93 -9.20
CA ALA A 33 -10.29 -8.13 -8.95
C ALA A 33 -10.18 -7.83 -7.45
N VAL A 34 -9.09 -8.24 -6.81
CA VAL A 34 -8.83 -7.99 -5.39
C VAL A 34 -8.22 -6.59 -5.21
N PRO A 35 -8.79 -5.73 -4.35
CA PRO A 35 -8.30 -4.36 -4.13
C PRO A 35 -7.05 -4.31 -3.24
N LEU A 36 -5.87 -4.03 -3.80
CA LEU A 36 -4.63 -3.95 -3.01
C LEU A 36 -4.39 -2.52 -2.49
N VAL A 37 -4.28 -1.56 -3.41
CA VAL A 37 -4.08 -0.13 -3.10
C VAL A 37 -5.19 0.60 -3.81
N VAL A 38 -6.10 1.27 -3.11
CA VAL A 38 -7.30 1.84 -3.76
C VAL A 38 -7.65 3.17 -3.09
N HIS A 39 -7.23 4.26 -3.74
CA HIS A 39 -7.47 5.63 -3.26
C HIS A 39 -8.36 6.41 -4.21
N ASP A 40 -8.03 6.37 -5.50
CA ASP A 40 -8.70 7.14 -6.53
C ASP A 40 -8.43 6.52 -7.93
N PRO A 41 -9.02 7.07 -9.01
CA PRO A 41 -8.89 6.52 -10.35
C PRO A 41 -7.47 6.52 -10.94
N TYR A 42 -6.52 7.21 -10.31
CA TYR A 42 -5.12 7.25 -10.75
C TYR A 42 -4.23 6.36 -9.87
N PHE A 43 -4.43 6.40 -8.55
CA PHE A 43 -3.71 5.55 -7.61
C PHE A 43 -4.58 4.39 -7.13
N SER A 44 -4.78 3.43 -8.04
CA SER A 44 -5.43 2.16 -7.73
C SER A 44 -4.68 0.97 -8.34
N ILE A 45 -4.54 -0.11 -7.56
CA ILE A 45 -3.78 -1.32 -7.88
C ILE A 45 -4.59 -2.53 -7.41
N TRP A 46 -4.80 -3.48 -8.31
CA TRP A 46 -5.72 -4.60 -8.17
C TRP A 46 -5.04 -5.91 -8.59
N SER A 47 -5.37 -7.02 -7.93
CA SER A 47 -4.99 -8.37 -8.40
C SER A 47 -6.14 -8.99 -9.17
N PHE A 48 -5.95 -9.32 -10.46
CA PHE A 48 -6.95 -9.99 -11.29
C PHE A 48 -6.82 -11.53 -11.24
N HIS A 49 -6.16 -12.04 -10.21
CA HIS A 49 -5.83 -13.45 -10.04
C HIS A 49 -6.30 -13.97 -8.70
N ASP A 50 -6.64 -15.27 -8.68
CA ASP A 50 -7.10 -15.97 -7.48
C ASP A 50 -5.98 -16.07 -6.43
N GLU A 51 -4.75 -16.27 -6.90
CA GLU A 51 -3.55 -16.26 -6.08
C GLU A 51 -2.66 -15.07 -6.46
N LEU A 52 -2.17 -14.35 -5.45
CA LEU A 52 -1.44 -13.09 -5.63
C LEU A 52 -0.11 -13.25 -6.41
N HIS A 53 0.41 -14.46 -6.52
CA HIS A 53 1.64 -14.78 -7.22
C HIS A 53 1.44 -15.26 -8.68
N GLN A 54 0.20 -15.32 -9.18
CA GLN A 54 -0.10 -15.84 -10.54
C GLN A 54 0.04 -14.78 -11.63
N GLY A 55 0.07 -13.50 -11.27
CA GLY A 55 0.20 -12.40 -12.21
C GLY A 55 0.72 -11.13 -11.55
N TRP A 56 1.06 -10.15 -12.38
CA TRP A 56 1.32 -8.81 -11.89
C TRP A 56 0.01 -8.12 -11.49
N PRO A 57 -0.02 -7.42 -10.35
CA PRO A 57 -1.08 -6.47 -10.07
C PRO A 57 -1.17 -5.40 -11.17
N ARG A 58 -2.37 -4.85 -11.32
CA ARG A 58 -2.73 -3.96 -12.42
C ARG A 58 -3.46 -2.73 -11.92
N HIS A 59 -3.30 -1.64 -12.66
CA HIS A 59 -4.23 -0.52 -12.60
C HIS A 59 -5.63 -0.96 -13.04
N TRP A 60 -6.69 -0.24 -12.65
CA TRP A 60 -8.06 -0.58 -13.07
C TRP A 60 -8.25 -0.60 -14.60
N THR A 61 -7.40 0.12 -15.34
CA THR A 61 -7.37 0.10 -16.82
C THR A 61 -6.74 -1.17 -17.41
N GLY A 62 -6.22 -2.08 -16.58
CA GLY A 62 -5.53 -3.30 -17.00
C GLY A 62 -4.04 -3.12 -17.27
N ALA A 63 -3.50 -1.91 -17.23
CA ALA A 63 -2.05 -1.69 -17.31
C ALA A 63 -1.33 -2.31 -16.11
N ILE A 64 -0.09 -2.78 -16.32
CA ILE A 64 0.70 -3.40 -15.25
C ILE A 64 1.13 -2.33 -14.25
N HIS A 65 0.84 -2.56 -12.97
CA HIS A 65 1.40 -1.84 -11.83
C HIS A 65 2.09 -2.88 -10.96
N ALA A 66 3.30 -3.30 -11.37
CA ALA A 66 3.95 -4.46 -10.80
C ALA A 66 4.34 -4.22 -9.33
N LEU A 67 3.85 -5.10 -8.47
CA LEU A 67 4.32 -5.29 -7.10
C LEU A 67 4.91 -6.70 -6.99
N CYS A 68 6.06 -6.83 -6.33
CA CYS A 68 6.72 -8.09 -6.08
C CYS A 68 6.88 -8.32 -4.57
N GLY A 69 6.71 -9.55 -4.13
CA GLY A 69 6.90 -9.94 -2.73
C GLY A 69 7.47 -11.34 -2.59
N MET A 70 8.52 -11.47 -1.78
CA MET A 70 9.19 -12.73 -1.49
C MET A 70 9.46 -12.89 0.01
N ALA A 71 9.47 -14.12 0.48
CA ALA A 71 9.91 -14.49 1.82
C ALA A 71 11.07 -15.48 1.70
N ARG A 72 12.12 -15.30 2.49
CA ARG A 72 13.23 -16.23 2.62
C ARG A 72 13.18 -16.84 4.01
N ILE A 73 12.98 -18.16 4.07
CA ILE A 73 12.77 -18.92 5.30
C ILE A 73 13.89 -19.96 5.37
N ASP A 74 14.71 -19.90 6.42
CA ASP A 74 15.88 -20.75 6.62
C ASP A 74 16.80 -20.83 5.40
N GLY A 75 16.98 -19.69 4.73
CA GLY A 75 17.82 -19.59 3.54
C GLY A 75 17.18 -20.15 2.25
N LYS A 76 15.89 -20.43 2.22
CA LYS A 76 15.14 -20.77 1.00
C LYS A 76 14.14 -19.68 0.65
N ALA A 77 14.23 -19.15 -0.56
CA ALA A 77 13.34 -18.10 -1.05
C ALA A 77 12.04 -18.67 -1.64
N TYR A 78 10.94 -17.96 -1.40
CA TYR A 78 9.61 -18.23 -1.89
C TYR A 78 8.97 -16.93 -2.38
N ARG A 79 8.26 -16.97 -3.51
CA ARG A 79 7.45 -15.84 -3.98
C ARG A 79 6.03 -15.92 -3.41
N PHE A 80 5.45 -14.78 -3.06
CA PHE A 80 4.04 -14.71 -2.63
C PHE A 80 3.24 -13.62 -3.35
N MET A 81 3.90 -12.66 -4.02
CA MET A 81 3.26 -11.61 -4.81
C MET A 81 4.05 -11.34 -6.10
N GLY A 82 3.35 -11.29 -7.23
CA GLY A 82 3.96 -11.18 -8.55
C GLY A 82 4.50 -12.50 -9.10
N ILE A 83 5.00 -12.47 -10.34
CA ILE A 83 5.37 -13.68 -11.09
C ILE A 83 6.86 -13.96 -11.16
N GLU A 84 7.70 -12.98 -10.81
CA GLU A 84 9.16 -13.11 -10.84
C GLU A 84 9.74 -13.10 -9.43
N PRO A 85 10.88 -13.80 -9.20
CA PRO A 85 11.51 -14.76 -10.13
C PRO A 85 10.70 -16.05 -10.29
N ARG A 86 10.46 -16.50 -11.55
CA ARG A 86 9.57 -17.63 -11.86
C ARG A 86 10.05 -18.99 -11.33
N ASP A 87 11.35 -19.16 -11.17
CA ASP A 87 12.01 -20.38 -10.72
C ASP A 87 11.86 -20.59 -9.21
N LEU A 88 11.53 -19.55 -8.45
CA LEU A 88 11.23 -19.70 -7.03
C LEU A 88 9.88 -20.40 -6.80
N PRO A 89 9.81 -21.31 -5.82
CA PRO A 89 8.54 -21.88 -5.40
C PRO A 89 7.61 -20.79 -4.86
N ALA A 90 6.32 -20.91 -5.13
CA ALA A 90 5.32 -20.07 -4.50
C ALA A 90 5.08 -20.50 -3.04
N MET A 91 4.86 -19.54 -2.14
CA MET A 91 4.16 -19.84 -0.89
C MET A 91 2.73 -20.23 -1.21
N LYS A 92 2.19 -21.22 -0.50
CA LYS A 92 0.80 -21.64 -0.69
C LYS A 92 -0.13 -20.58 -0.12
N GLN A 93 -0.96 -19.95 -0.94
CA GLN A 93 -2.03 -19.07 -0.44
C GLN A 93 -3.11 -19.92 0.25
N VAL A 94 -3.33 -19.69 1.54
CA VAL A 94 -4.28 -20.45 2.36
C VAL A 94 -5.50 -19.63 2.78
N GLY A 95 -5.47 -18.31 2.57
CA GLY A 95 -6.61 -17.44 2.85
C GLY A 95 -6.55 -16.10 2.12
N LEU A 96 -7.73 -15.56 1.87
CA LEU A 96 -7.96 -14.22 1.35
C LEU A 96 -9.23 -13.66 2.01
N GLN A 97 -9.11 -12.47 2.60
CA GLN A 97 -10.25 -11.70 3.12
C GLN A 97 -10.22 -10.29 2.55
N VAL A 98 -11.33 -9.86 1.95
CA VAL A 98 -11.53 -8.49 1.47
C VAL A 98 -12.53 -7.81 2.39
N LEU A 99 -12.11 -6.70 2.97
CA LEU A 99 -12.86 -5.86 3.90
C LEU A 99 -12.95 -4.42 3.34
N PRO A 100 -13.86 -3.59 3.89
CA PRO A 100 -14.04 -2.21 3.43
C PRO A 100 -12.76 -1.35 3.41
N THR A 101 -11.85 -1.54 4.38
CA THR A 101 -10.59 -0.78 4.47
C THR A 101 -9.33 -1.64 4.34
N ARG A 102 -9.47 -2.98 4.40
CA ARG A 102 -8.33 -3.91 4.41
C ARG A 102 -8.48 -5.06 3.44
N THR A 103 -7.36 -5.55 2.92
CA THR A 103 -7.28 -6.84 2.22
C THR A 103 -6.18 -7.67 2.85
N LEU A 104 -6.52 -8.87 3.31
CA LEU A 104 -5.63 -9.75 4.04
C LEU A 104 -5.41 -11.02 3.23
N TYR A 105 -4.15 -11.33 2.95
CA TYR A 105 -3.72 -12.61 2.39
C TYR A 105 -2.99 -13.40 3.46
N ALA A 106 -3.22 -14.71 3.51
CA ALA A 106 -2.43 -15.64 4.32
C ALA A 106 -1.72 -16.66 3.43
N PHE A 107 -0.43 -16.86 3.69
CA PHE A 107 0.43 -17.77 2.95
C PHE A 107 1.17 -18.71 3.90
N GLU A 108 1.50 -19.91 3.42
CA GLU A 108 2.30 -20.89 4.16
C GLU A 108 3.44 -21.45 3.30
N ALA A 109 4.64 -21.50 3.88
CA ALA A 109 5.78 -22.22 3.35
C ALA A 109 6.81 -22.47 4.46
N GLY A 110 7.59 -23.55 4.35
CA GLY A 110 8.78 -23.73 5.18
C GLY A 110 8.57 -23.74 6.70
N GLY A 111 7.36 -24.07 7.19
CA GLY A 111 7.04 -24.02 8.62
C GLY A 111 6.61 -22.64 9.13
N VAL A 112 6.46 -21.64 8.25
CA VAL A 112 6.05 -20.28 8.58
C VAL A 112 4.72 -19.94 7.88
N ARG A 113 3.83 -19.29 8.64
CA ARG A 113 2.66 -18.59 8.08
C ARG A 113 2.97 -17.10 8.01
N LEU A 114 2.72 -16.52 6.83
CA LEU A 114 2.88 -15.10 6.54
C LEU A 114 1.51 -14.50 6.23
N THR A 115 1.11 -13.49 6.99
CA THR A 115 -0.06 -12.66 6.69
C THR A 115 0.42 -11.35 6.06
N LEU A 116 -0.10 -11.01 4.89
CA LEU A 116 0.11 -9.71 4.24
C LEU A 116 -1.21 -8.93 4.27
N THR A 117 -1.22 -7.78 4.93
CA THR A 117 -2.37 -6.88 4.99
C THR A 117 -2.08 -5.61 4.21
N PHE A 118 -2.95 -5.28 3.27
CA PHE A 118 -3.05 -3.95 2.68
C PHE A 118 -4.13 -3.18 3.43
N ALA A 119 -3.77 -2.12 4.15
CA ALA A 119 -4.70 -1.27 4.88
C ALA A 119 -4.73 0.13 4.27
N THR A 120 -5.87 0.49 3.72
CA THR A 120 -6.14 1.85 3.20
C THR A 120 -7.20 2.47 4.11
N PRO A 121 -6.84 3.49 4.93
CA PRO A 121 -7.78 4.17 5.84
C PRO A 121 -8.86 5.00 5.13
N ALA A 122 -9.68 4.34 4.30
CA ALA A 122 -10.85 4.92 3.68
C ALA A 122 -11.99 5.02 4.71
N LEU A 123 -11.87 5.96 5.65
CA LEU A 123 -12.82 6.17 6.74
C LEU A 123 -13.72 7.37 6.39
N PRO A 124 -15.01 7.17 6.10
CA PRO A 124 -15.86 8.22 5.52
C PRO A 124 -16.28 9.29 6.53
N ASP A 125 -16.18 9.00 7.82
CA ASP A 125 -16.39 9.93 8.93
C ASP A 125 -15.25 10.94 9.11
N ASP A 126 -14.10 10.71 8.46
CA ASP A 126 -12.88 11.49 8.63
C ASP A 126 -12.23 11.81 7.28
N LEU A 127 -12.66 12.92 6.66
CA LEU A 127 -12.15 13.37 5.36
C LEU A 127 -10.64 13.67 5.38
N ASP A 128 -10.07 13.99 6.55
CA ASP A 128 -8.64 14.23 6.71
C ASP A 128 -7.79 12.99 6.56
N VAL A 129 -8.34 11.85 6.93
CA VAL A 129 -7.72 10.54 6.78
C VAL A 129 -8.08 9.94 5.43
N LEU A 130 -9.35 9.99 5.03
CA LEU A 130 -9.84 9.50 3.73
C LEU A 130 -9.07 10.09 2.55
N ALA A 131 -8.71 11.38 2.62
CA ALA A 131 -7.98 12.04 1.56
C ALA A 131 -6.49 11.67 1.48
N ARG A 132 -5.92 11.00 2.48
CA ARG A 132 -4.49 10.65 2.51
C ARG A 132 -4.25 9.51 1.53
N PRO A 133 -3.45 9.71 0.47
CA PRO A 133 -3.17 8.69 -0.53
C PRO A 133 -2.09 7.72 -0.01
N VAL A 134 -2.30 7.11 1.17
CA VAL A 134 -1.36 6.21 1.86
C VAL A 134 -2.01 4.86 2.12
N THR A 135 -1.40 3.79 1.63
CA THR A 135 -1.73 2.42 2.01
C THR A 135 -0.59 1.84 2.85
N TYR A 136 -0.92 1.27 4.01
CA TYR A 136 0.02 0.51 4.80
C TYR A 136 0.08 -0.93 4.29
N LEU A 137 1.28 -1.44 4.05
CA LEU A 137 1.52 -2.85 3.81
C LEU A 137 2.14 -3.42 5.07
N THR A 138 1.45 -4.35 5.72
CA THR A 138 1.90 -4.98 6.97
C THR A 138 2.08 -6.47 6.75
N TRP A 139 3.29 -6.94 7.01
CA TRP A 139 3.62 -8.37 7.09
C TRP A 139 3.64 -8.81 8.53
N GLU A 140 3.04 -9.95 8.80
CA GLU A 140 3.14 -10.65 10.08
C GLU A 140 3.57 -12.09 9.81
N ALA A 141 4.74 -12.49 10.34
CA ALA A 141 5.26 -13.84 10.21
C ALA A 141 5.21 -14.56 11.56
N ARG A 142 4.79 -15.83 11.56
CA ARG A 142 4.87 -16.72 12.73
C ARG A 142 5.23 -18.14 12.32
N ALA A 143 5.95 -18.85 13.18
CA ALA A 143 6.17 -20.28 13.02
C ALA A 143 4.87 -21.06 13.27
N THR A 144 4.67 -22.14 12.51
CA THR A 144 3.51 -23.02 12.60
C THR A 144 3.87 -24.46 12.97
N ASP A 145 5.16 -24.80 13.06
CA ASP A 145 5.63 -26.16 13.30
C ASP A 145 6.34 -26.35 14.67
N GLY A 146 6.34 -25.30 15.50
CA GLY A 146 6.95 -25.30 16.83
C GLY A 146 8.46 -25.06 16.85
N ARG A 147 9.09 -24.75 15.72
CA ARG A 147 10.51 -24.37 15.64
C ARG A 147 10.66 -22.88 15.37
N ASP A 148 11.81 -22.33 15.74
CA ASP A 148 12.18 -20.98 15.32
C ASP A 148 12.76 -21.03 13.91
N HIS A 149 12.38 -20.06 13.08
CA HIS A 149 12.83 -19.93 11.69
C HIS A 149 13.55 -18.62 11.44
N ALA A 150 14.63 -18.63 10.66
CA ALA A 150 15.23 -17.40 10.17
C ALA A 150 14.38 -16.85 9.02
N VAL A 151 13.75 -15.69 9.20
CA VAL A 151 12.81 -15.12 8.23
C VAL A 151 13.28 -13.75 7.73
N GLN A 152 13.34 -13.60 6.41
CA GLN A 152 13.56 -12.33 5.73
C GLN A 152 12.42 -12.09 4.75
N LEU A 153 12.01 -10.84 4.57
CA LEU A 153 10.93 -10.42 3.68
C LEU A 153 11.44 -9.41 2.66
N TYR A 154 10.84 -9.42 1.47
CA TYR A 154 11.14 -8.51 0.39
C TYR A 154 9.86 -7.96 -0.20
N TYR A 155 9.91 -6.68 -0.56
CA TYR A 155 8.91 -5.96 -1.31
C TYR A 155 9.60 -5.11 -2.39
N ASP A 156 9.02 -5.06 -3.58
CA ASP A 156 9.27 -3.96 -4.51
C ASP A 156 8.00 -3.51 -5.25
N ASN A 157 8.04 -2.26 -5.72
CA ASN A 157 7.18 -1.78 -6.80
C ASN A 157 8.03 -1.32 -7.99
N SER A 158 7.52 -1.47 -9.21
CA SER A 158 8.18 -0.94 -10.41
C SER A 158 7.88 0.54 -10.66
N ALA A 159 8.69 1.15 -11.52
CA ALA A 159 8.48 2.49 -12.05
C ALA A 159 7.23 2.62 -12.95
N GLU A 160 6.57 1.51 -13.28
CA GLU A 160 5.33 1.53 -14.07
C GLU A 160 4.19 2.24 -13.32
N LEU A 161 4.28 2.34 -11.99
CA LEU A 161 3.31 3.03 -11.14
C LEU A 161 3.34 4.56 -11.29
N VAL A 162 4.35 5.14 -11.94
CA VAL A 162 4.55 6.60 -12.04
C VAL A 162 4.54 7.11 -13.49
N VAL A 163 4.06 6.30 -14.42
CA VAL A 163 4.00 6.61 -15.85
C VAL A 163 2.68 6.17 -16.46
N ASN A 164 2.29 6.83 -17.54
CA ASN A 164 1.18 6.40 -18.37
C ASN A 164 1.63 5.24 -19.26
N GLY A 165 2.75 5.39 -19.97
CA GLY A 165 3.34 4.35 -20.80
C GLY A 165 4.74 3.97 -20.33
N PRO A 166 5.16 2.71 -20.49
CA PRO A 166 6.45 2.24 -19.98
C PRO A 166 7.65 2.78 -20.78
N ASP A 167 7.41 3.46 -21.91
CA ASP A 167 8.41 4.22 -22.66
C ASP A 167 8.81 5.54 -22.00
N GLN A 168 7.99 6.05 -21.06
CA GLN A 168 8.24 7.34 -20.45
C GLN A 168 9.47 7.29 -19.53
N PRO A 169 10.36 8.29 -19.61
CA PRO A 169 11.51 8.39 -18.73
C PRO A 169 11.08 8.63 -17.27
N VAL A 170 11.75 7.95 -16.35
CA VAL A 170 11.54 8.07 -14.91
C VAL A 170 12.80 8.53 -14.20
N THR A 171 12.60 9.21 -13.07
CA THR A 171 13.65 9.62 -12.13
C THR A 171 13.32 9.10 -10.75
N TRP A 172 14.34 8.94 -9.91
CA TRP A 172 14.18 8.49 -8.55
C TRP A 172 15.19 9.12 -7.61
N SER A 173 14.86 9.14 -6.32
CA SER A 173 15.69 9.76 -5.30
C SER A 173 15.32 9.22 -3.92
N ARG A 174 16.22 9.38 -2.96
CA ARG A 174 15.90 9.18 -1.54
C ARG A 174 15.40 10.48 -0.92
N VAL A 175 14.43 10.38 -0.02
CA VAL A 175 13.96 11.47 0.82
C VAL A 175 14.39 11.17 2.25
N ARG A 176 15.03 12.12 2.91
CA ARG A 176 15.45 11.99 4.31
C ARG A 176 14.35 12.55 5.20
N LEU A 177 13.77 11.71 6.02
CA LEU A 177 12.74 12.09 7.00
C LEU A 177 13.16 11.55 8.38
N PRO A 178 12.90 12.28 9.47
CA PRO A 178 13.21 11.78 10.81
C PRO A 178 12.53 10.43 11.08
N GLY A 179 13.32 9.39 11.36
CA GLY A 179 12.82 8.06 11.72
C GLY A 179 12.24 7.25 10.56
N LEU A 180 12.43 7.68 9.30
CA LEU A 180 11.95 6.96 8.11
C LEU A 180 13.03 6.93 7.01
N GLN A 181 13.21 5.75 6.39
CA GLN A 181 13.84 5.65 5.06
C GLN A 181 12.75 5.80 4.00
N ALA A 182 12.84 6.85 3.17
CA ALA A 182 11.87 7.08 2.12
C ALA A 182 12.53 7.08 0.73
N LEU A 183 11.94 6.32 -0.19
CA LEU A 183 12.26 6.27 -1.61
C LEU A 183 11.19 7.04 -2.38
N ARG A 184 11.59 7.76 -3.43
CA ARG A 184 10.70 8.54 -4.29
C ARG A 184 10.96 8.21 -5.75
N MET A 185 9.89 8.01 -6.53
CA MET A 185 9.93 7.82 -7.97
C MET A 185 8.93 8.75 -8.66
N GLY A 186 9.20 9.17 -9.88
CA GLY A 186 8.29 9.95 -10.71
C GLY A 186 8.69 9.94 -12.17
N SER A 187 7.75 10.22 -13.08
CA SER A 187 8.09 10.55 -14.46
C SER A 187 9.01 11.77 -14.51
N GLN A 188 9.87 11.86 -15.52
CA GLN A 188 10.73 13.02 -15.70
C GLN A 188 9.92 14.28 -16.08
N ASP A 189 9.00 14.13 -17.02
CA ASP A 189 8.36 15.28 -17.69
C ASP A 189 7.27 15.95 -16.86
N GLN A 190 6.68 15.22 -15.91
CA GLN A 190 5.64 15.73 -15.00
C GLN A 190 4.52 16.54 -15.72
N PRO A 191 3.85 15.99 -16.76
CA PRO A 191 2.81 16.68 -17.52
C PRO A 191 1.49 16.78 -16.74
N ILE A 192 1.49 17.60 -15.68
CA ILE A 192 0.38 17.76 -14.72
C ILE A 192 -0.93 18.08 -15.44
N LEU A 193 -1.87 17.12 -15.37
CA LEU A 193 -3.22 17.23 -15.92
C LEU A 193 -3.23 17.61 -17.41
N ALA A 194 -2.24 17.15 -18.17
CA ALA A 194 -2.10 17.49 -19.59
C ALA A 194 -2.83 16.52 -20.54
N LYS A 195 -3.46 15.47 -20.00
CA LYS A 195 -4.17 14.43 -20.76
C LYS A 195 -5.60 14.30 -20.26
N ASP A 196 -6.50 13.99 -21.18
CA ASP A 196 -7.91 13.69 -20.94
C ASP A 196 -8.31 12.39 -21.66
N GLY A 197 -9.48 11.86 -21.30
CA GLY A 197 -10.00 10.60 -21.84
C GLY A 197 -9.82 9.40 -20.91
N ASP A 198 -10.04 8.20 -21.47
CA ASP A 198 -9.90 6.94 -20.76
C ASP A 198 -8.54 6.29 -21.01
N ASN A 199 -8.28 5.20 -20.28
CA ASN A 199 -7.03 4.47 -20.34
C ASN A 199 -5.82 5.35 -20.05
N LEU A 200 -5.92 6.16 -18.99
CA LEU A 200 -4.84 6.98 -18.48
C LEU A 200 -4.40 6.47 -17.10
N ARG A 201 -3.09 6.36 -16.91
CA ARG A 201 -2.47 6.29 -15.58
C ARG A 201 -1.87 7.65 -15.26
N ILE A 202 -1.64 7.89 -13.99
CA ILE A 202 -0.95 9.08 -13.55
C ILE A 202 0.51 9.03 -14.01
N ASP A 203 0.94 10.12 -14.64
CA ASP A 203 2.31 10.31 -15.07
C ASP A 203 2.88 11.65 -14.60
N TRP A 204 2.30 12.21 -13.55
CA TRP A 204 2.82 13.36 -12.81
C TRP A 204 2.77 13.07 -11.31
N GLY A 205 3.36 13.95 -10.51
CA GLY A 205 3.54 13.69 -9.10
C GLY A 205 4.55 12.57 -8.85
N HIS A 206 4.52 12.04 -7.62
CA HIS A 206 5.55 11.14 -7.14
C HIS A 206 4.97 10.02 -6.28
N LEU A 207 5.43 8.80 -6.54
CA LEU A 207 5.24 7.68 -5.65
C LEU A 207 6.32 7.70 -4.57
N HIS A 208 5.92 7.39 -3.34
CA HIS A 208 6.77 7.27 -2.18
C HIS A 208 6.63 5.89 -1.53
N VAL A 209 7.75 5.25 -1.24
CA VAL A 209 7.83 4.08 -0.35
C VAL A 209 8.58 4.53 0.89
N ALA A 210 7.94 4.52 2.05
CA ALA A 210 8.57 4.87 3.32
C ALA A 210 8.49 3.71 4.32
N VAL A 211 9.55 3.50 5.07
CA VAL A 211 9.64 2.46 6.08
C VAL A 211 10.25 3.03 7.37
N PRO A 212 9.73 2.68 8.55
CA PRO A 212 10.37 3.03 9.82
C PRO A 212 11.85 2.65 9.84
N ASP A 213 12.69 3.58 10.28
CA ASP A 213 14.09 3.31 10.56
C ASP A 213 14.21 2.24 11.65
N GLY A 214 15.16 1.32 11.51
CA GLY A 214 15.36 0.28 12.50
C GLY A 214 16.36 -0.79 12.06
N GLY A 215 16.74 -1.64 13.01
CA GLY A 215 17.56 -2.81 12.73
C GLY A 215 16.86 -3.78 11.79
N GLY A 216 17.61 -4.34 10.85
CA GLY A 216 17.09 -5.30 9.88
C GLY A 216 16.25 -4.69 8.76
N VAL A 217 16.30 -3.38 8.52
CA VAL A 217 15.65 -2.74 7.36
C VAL A 217 16.69 -2.27 6.37
N SER A 218 16.50 -2.61 5.09
CA SER A 218 17.31 -2.08 3.99
C SER A 218 16.42 -1.64 2.84
N THR A 219 16.84 -0.61 2.11
CA THR A 219 16.13 -0.09 0.94
C THR A 219 17.08 0.20 -0.20
N VAL A 220 16.61 0.08 -1.45
CA VAL A 220 17.40 0.41 -2.64
C VAL A 220 16.50 0.87 -3.78
N LEU A 221 17.03 1.77 -4.63
CA LEU A 221 16.47 2.11 -5.94
C LEU A 221 17.37 1.51 -7.02
N THR A 222 16.92 0.50 -7.75
CA THR A 222 17.76 -0.22 -8.73
C THR A 222 16.90 -0.91 -9.79
N GLY A 223 17.50 -1.51 -10.82
CA GLY A 223 16.80 -2.42 -11.73
C GLY A 223 16.23 -3.66 -11.02
N HIS A 224 15.05 -4.11 -11.44
CA HIS A 224 14.31 -5.20 -10.79
C HIS A 224 15.13 -6.50 -10.64
N GLU A 225 15.93 -6.87 -11.64
CA GLU A 225 16.70 -8.12 -11.63
C GLU A 225 17.76 -8.10 -10.52
N ASN A 226 18.48 -6.98 -10.38
CA ASN A 226 19.47 -6.80 -9.32
C ASN A 226 18.86 -6.87 -7.91
N ALA A 227 17.67 -6.27 -7.72
CA ALA A 227 17.00 -6.30 -6.43
C ALA A 227 16.46 -7.70 -6.10
N ARG A 228 15.73 -8.31 -7.04
CA ARG A 228 15.02 -9.58 -6.85
C ARG A 228 15.99 -10.75 -6.72
N LEU A 229 16.97 -10.87 -7.62
CA LEU A 229 17.97 -11.95 -7.54
C LEU A 229 18.87 -11.79 -6.32
N GLY A 230 19.32 -10.57 -6.04
CA GLY A 230 20.12 -10.27 -4.85
C GLY A 230 19.44 -10.75 -3.56
N PHE A 231 18.15 -10.44 -3.40
CA PHE A 231 17.37 -10.91 -2.26
C PHE A 231 17.13 -12.42 -2.30
N ALA A 232 16.71 -12.98 -3.44
CA ALA A 232 16.41 -14.41 -3.55
C ALA A 232 17.60 -15.29 -3.18
N GLU A 233 18.80 -14.95 -3.65
CA GLU A 233 20.03 -15.71 -3.43
C GLU A 233 20.64 -15.45 -2.04
N LYS A 234 20.75 -14.19 -1.65
CA LYS A 234 21.59 -13.76 -0.51
C LYS A 234 20.78 -13.26 0.69
N GLY A 235 19.48 -13.03 0.52
CA GLY A 235 18.64 -12.39 1.54
C GLY A 235 18.97 -10.91 1.75
N ALA A 236 19.64 -10.26 0.78
CA ALA A 236 20.11 -8.89 0.92
C ALA A 236 19.90 -8.09 -0.37
N LEU A 237 19.62 -6.80 -0.22
CA LEU A 237 19.55 -5.85 -1.33
C LEU A 237 20.96 -5.40 -1.76
N PRO A 238 21.13 -4.95 -3.01
CA PRO A 238 22.30 -4.19 -3.42
C PRO A 238 22.57 -3.01 -2.48
N ASN A 239 23.85 -2.69 -2.28
CA ASN A 239 24.29 -1.68 -1.32
C ASN A 239 24.32 -0.24 -1.87
N ARG A 240 23.94 -0.05 -3.14
CA ARG A 240 23.95 1.25 -3.83
C ARG A 240 22.73 1.37 -4.73
N ASP A 241 22.21 2.58 -4.80
CA ASP A 241 21.18 2.91 -5.79
C ASP A 241 21.80 2.95 -7.19
N ASP A 242 21.01 2.56 -8.19
CA ASP A 242 21.31 2.81 -9.60
C ASP A 242 21.21 4.31 -9.88
N LEU A 243 22.20 4.87 -10.55
CA LEU A 243 22.26 6.29 -10.90
C LEU A 243 21.90 6.56 -12.36
N ARG A 244 21.59 5.53 -13.15
CA ARG A 244 21.20 5.63 -14.56
C ARG A 244 19.77 6.18 -14.70
N MET A 245 19.62 7.48 -14.54
CA MET A 245 18.38 8.20 -14.78
C MET A 245 18.65 9.54 -15.46
N PRO A 246 17.68 10.09 -16.23
CA PRO A 246 16.40 9.47 -16.58
C PRO A 246 16.57 8.31 -17.57
N ARG A 247 15.71 7.30 -17.45
CA ARG A 247 15.58 6.22 -18.45
C ARG A 247 14.13 5.72 -18.53
N PRO A 248 13.69 5.14 -19.66
CA PRO A 248 12.33 4.59 -19.79
C PRO A 248 11.99 3.62 -18.66
N ALA A 249 10.73 3.62 -18.18
CA ALA A 249 10.30 2.69 -17.14
C ALA A 249 10.45 1.20 -17.52
N LYS A 250 10.45 0.85 -18.81
CA LYS A 250 10.73 -0.51 -19.31
C LYS A 250 12.21 -0.88 -19.39
N ASP A 251 13.11 0.09 -19.28
CA ASP A 251 14.56 -0.19 -19.30
C ASP A 251 14.95 -0.79 -17.94
N ASP A 252 15.03 -2.11 -17.89
CA ASP A 252 15.39 -2.90 -16.70
C ASP A 252 14.50 -2.61 -15.47
N TRP A 253 13.26 -2.14 -15.73
CA TRP A 253 12.19 -1.91 -14.74
C TRP A 253 12.72 -1.39 -13.41
N PRO A 254 13.11 -0.10 -13.31
CA PRO A 254 13.59 0.46 -12.04
C PRO A 254 12.55 0.20 -10.95
N VAL A 255 13.00 -0.21 -9.77
CA VAL A 255 12.16 -0.53 -8.62
C VAL A 255 12.57 0.27 -7.38
N ALA A 256 11.59 0.56 -6.53
CA ALA A 256 11.82 0.90 -5.13
C ALA A 256 11.65 -0.38 -4.30
N ALA A 257 12.76 -0.90 -3.79
CA ALA A 257 12.79 -2.17 -3.07
C ALA A 257 13.09 -1.97 -1.57
N VAL A 258 12.43 -2.78 -0.74
CA VAL A 258 12.58 -2.83 0.71
C VAL A 258 12.77 -4.28 1.13
N ALA A 259 13.74 -4.54 2.01
CA ALA A 259 13.93 -5.84 2.62
C ALA A 259 13.95 -5.72 4.15
N PHE A 260 13.31 -6.68 4.80
CA PHE A 260 13.25 -6.84 6.24
C PHE A 260 13.97 -8.13 6.64
N ASP A 261 14.86 -8.06 7.61
CA ASP A 261 15.38 -9.20 8.35
C ASP A 261 14.64 -9.27 9.69
N LEU A 262 13.81 -10.29 9.87
CA LEU A 262 13.04 -10.51 11.08
C LEU A 262 13.83 -11.28 12.14
N GLY A 263 15.00 -11.85 11.78
CA GLY A 263 15.74 -12.77 12.63
C GLY A 263 14.98 -14.08 12.86
N ALA A 264 15.06 -14.59 14.10
CA ALA A 264 14.37 -15.81 14.51
C ALA A 264 12.89 -15.52 14.80
N VAL A 265 12.01 -16.16 14.04
CA VAL A 265 10.56 -16.10 14.17
C VAL A 265 10.05 -17.42 14.74
N GLY A 266 9.51 -17.36 15.96
CA GLY A 266 8.85 -18.49 16.62
C GLY A 266 7.33 -18.39 16.58
N ALA A 267 6.65 -18.96 17.56
CA ALA A 267 5.18 -18.95 17.63
C ALA A 267 4.58 -17.54 17.85
N GLN A 268 5.33 -16.64 18.49
CA GLN A 268 4.91 -15.24 18.65
C GLN A 268 5.12 -14.49 17.33
N PRO A 269 4.07 -13.86 16.77
CA PRO A 269 4.20 -13.18 15.48
C PRO A 269 5.16 -11.99 15.52
N VAL A 270 5.96 -11.85 14.46
CA VAL A 270 6.82 -10.68 14.23
C VAL A 270 6.26 -9.89 13.07
N ALA A 271 5.97 -8.61 13.30
CA ALA A 271 5.41 -7.72 12.30
C ALA A 271 6.40 -6.66 11.79
N ARG A 272 6.26 -6.32 10.50
CA ARG A 272 6.89 -5.16 9.86
C ARG A 272 5.88 -4.49 8.94
N HIS A 273 6.01 -3.19 8.75
CA HIS A 273 5.15 -2.46 7.84
C HIS A 273 5.95 -1.44 7.02
N LEU A 274 5.36 -1.03 5.91
CA LEU A 274 5.78 0.13 5.14
C LEU A 274 4.56 0.95 4.71
N LEU A 275 4.83 2.17 4.27
CA LEU A 275 3.88 3.11 3.71
C LEU A 275 4.12 3.20 2.21
N LEU A 276 3.09 2.93 1.42
CA LEU A 276 3.07 3.24 -0.01
C LEU A 276 2.16 4.44 -0.22
N ALA A 277 2.70 5.55 -0.71
CA ALA A 277 1.98 6.79 -0.87
C ALA A 277 2.15 7.42 -2.25
N TYR A 278 1.18 8.20 -2.70
CA TYR A 278 1.29 8.95 -3.95
C TYR A 278 0.96 10.43 -3.76
N ASP A 279 1.89 11.32 -4.10
CA ASP A 279 1.66 12.76 -4.12
C ASP A 279 1.41 13.23 -5.55
N ASP A 280 0.14 13.41 -5.89
CA ASP A 280 -0.31 13.85 -7.22
C ASP A 280 -0.08 15.34 -7.48
N LEU A 281 0.33 16.14 -6.49
CA LEU A 281 0.51 17.60 -6.54
C LEU A 281 -0.79 18.38 -6.82
N TRP A 282 -1.46 18.07 -7.93
CA TRP A 282 -2.74 18.59 -8.39
C TRP A 282 -3.61 17.42 -8.84
N SER A 283 -4.84 17.36 -8.36
CA SER A 283 -5.71 16.21 -8.53
C SER A 283 -6.59 16.27 -9.76
N ILE A 284 -7.10 17.46 -10.09
CA ILE A 284 -8.07 17.63 -11.18
C ILE A 284 -8.03 19.06 -11.72
N ALA A 285 -8.36 19.21 -13.01
CA ALA A 285 -8.70 20.50 -13.60
C ALA A 285 -10.23 20.61 -13.71
N PHE A 286 -10.83 21.50 -12.92
CA PHE A 286 -12.27 21.71 -12.88
C PHE A 286 -12.59 23.14 -13.32
N LEU A 287 -13.39 23.29 -14.39
CA LEU A 287 -13.77 24.59 -14.97
C LEU A 287 -12.56 25.51 -15.23
N GLY A 288 -11.49 24.95 -15.79
CA GLY A 288 -10.25 25.68 -16.09
C GLY A 288 -9.34 25.97 -14.88
N LYS A 289 -9.71 25.55 -13.67
CA LYS A 289 -8.89 25.70 -12.46
C LYS A 289 -8.32 24.36 -12.01
N ARG A 290 -7.03 24.32 -11.70
CA ARG A 290 -6.42 23.15 -11.05
C ARG A 290 -6.79 23.16 -9.57
N LEU A 291 -7.25 22.03 -9.05
CA LEU A 291 -7.59 21.83 -7.64
C LEU A 291 -6.55 20.94 -6.97
N ARG A 292 -6.19 21.28 -5.74
CA ARG A 292 -5.29 20.48 -4.91
C ARG A 292 -6.04 19.28 -4.32
N PRO A 293 -5.35 18.17 -4.01
CA PRO A 293 -5.94 17.11 -3.22
C PRO A 293 -6.35 17.65 -1.84
N TYR A 294 -7.42 17.11 -1.27
CA TYR A 294 -8.00 17.64 -0.03
C TYR A 294 -7.08 17.56 1.18
N TRP A 295 -6.16 16.59 1.21
CA TRP A 295 -5.18 16.43 2.29
C TRP A 295 -4.15 17.59 2.36
N ARG A 296 -3.97 18.35 1.27
CA ARG A 296 -3.09 19.53 1.17
C ARG A 296 -3.79 20.84 1.49
N ARG A 297 -5.04 20.81 1.96
CA ARG A 297 -5.75 22.05 2.31
C ARG A 297 -5.09 22.72 3.51
N ASP A 298 -5.29 24.03 3.59
CA ASP A 298 -4.88 24.80 4.75
C ASP A 298 -5.69 24.35 5.99
N ARG A 299 -4.97 23.97 7.04
CA ARG A 299 -5.49 23.61 8.37
C ARG A 299 -4.73 24.38 9.46
N GLY A 300 -4.16 25.54 9.13
CA GLY A 300 -3.25 26.26 10.02
C GLY A 300 -2.05 25.39 10.39
N ASP A 301 -1.79 25.24 11.68
CA ASP A 301 -0.67 24.46 12.23
C ASP A 301 -0.72 22.96 11.89
N ALA A 302 -1.89 22.43 11.51
CA ALA A 302 -2.08 21.03 11.14
C ALA A 302 -1.96 20.78 9.61
N THR A 303 -1.54 21.78 8.83
CA THR A 303 -1.36 21.66 7.38
C THR A 303 -0.23 20.67 7.06
N LEU A 304 -0.46 19.77 6.10
CA LEU A 304 0.60 18.93 5.52
C LEU A 304 1.07 19.63 4.25
N ALA A 305 2.23 20.28 4.32
CA ALA A 305 2.72 21.12 3.23
C ALA A 305 3.23 20.30 2.05
N ASP A 306 3.73 19.09 2.30
CA ASP A 306 4.26 18.20 1.27
C ASP A 306 4.11 16.70 1.60
N ALA A 307 4.66 15.86 0.72
CA ALA A 307 4.67 14.42 0.90
C ALA A 307 5.48 13.97 2.13
N GLY A 308 6.51 14.72 2.52
CA GLY A 308 7.28 14.45 3.73
C GLY A 308 6.44 14.59 4.99
N ASP A 309 5.69 15.68 5.11
CA ASP A 309 4.73 15.88 6.21
C ASP A 309 3.67 14.79 6.23
N LEU A 310 3.12 14.43 5.06
CA LEU A 310 2.15 13.35 4.91
C LEU A 310 2.70 12.02 5.43
N LEU A 311 3.92 11.65 5.04
CA LEU A 311 4.57 10.41 5.45
C LEU A 311 4.86 10.39 6.96
N LEU A 312 5.30 11.50 7.53
CA LEU A 312 5.54 11.63 8.97
C LEU A 312 4.24 11.51 9.78
N ALA A 313 3.17 12.17 9.33
CA ALA A 313 1.87 12.08 9.96
C ALA A 313 1.30 10.65 9.85
N ALA A 314 1.38 10.02 8.68
CA ALA A 314 0.94 8.65 8.49
C ALA A 314 1.74 7.64 9.33
N ALA A 315 3.06 7.78 9.41
CA ALA A 315 3.89 6.91 10.23
C ALA A 315 3.56 7.03 11.73
N ARG A 316 3.34 8.26 12.22
CA ARG A 316 2.91 8.52 13.59
C ARG A 316 1.51 7.92 13.87
N ASP A 317 0.59 8.05 12.92
CA ASP A 317 -0.81 7.67 13.10
C ASP A 317 -1.06 6.17 12.81
N TYR A 318 -0.06 5.41 12.38
CA TYR A 318 -0.19 4.02 11.89
C TYR A 318 -1.00 3.12 12.83
N GLU A 319 -0.59 2.97 14.09
CA GLU A 319 -1.25 2.05 15.04
C GLU A 319 -2.72 2.44 15.27
N ALA A 320 -2.97 3.73 15.48
CA ALA A 320 -4.31 4.25 15.71
C ALA A 320 -5.22 4.08 14.48
N LEU A 321 -4.69 4.31 13.28
CA LEU A 321 -5.45 4.17 12.03
C LEU A 321 -5.75 2.70 11.70
N VAL A 322 -4.79 1.79 11.89
CA VAL A 322 -5.04 0.35 11.69
C VAL A 322 -6.09 -0.17 12.68
N ALA A 323 -6.07 0.30 13.93
CA ALA A 323 -7.11 -0.03 14.91
C ALA A 323 -8.49 0.51 14.50
N ARG A 324 -8.57 1.77 14.02
CA ARG A 324 -9.82 2.36 13.50
C ARG A 324 -10.35 1.61 12.29
N CYS A 325 -9.49 1.25 11.32
CA CYS A 325 -9.84 0.42 10.18
C CYS A 325 -10.41 -0.94 10.61
N THR A 326 -9.77 -1.57 11.59
CA THR A 326 -10.22 -2.86 12.11
C THR A 326 -11.62 -2.76 12.70
N LYS A 327 -11.84 -1.77 13.57
CA LYS A 327 -13.14 -1.52 14.17
C LYS A 327 -14.21 -1.19 13.13
N PHE A 328 -13.91 -0.32 12.17
CA PHE A 328 -14.85 0.06 11.12
C PHE A 328 -15.24 -1.15 10.25
N ASP A 329 -14.27 -1.98 9.86
CA ASP A 329 -14.53 -3.20 9.11
C ASP A 329 -15.43 -4.16 9.90
N GLU A 330 -15.16 -4.36 11.20
CA GLU A 330 -15.96 -5.23 12.07
C GLU A 330 -17.41 -4.75 12.20
N GLU A 331 -17.61 -3.45 12.47
CA GLU A 331 -18.94 -2.85 12.61
C GLU A 331 -19.73 -2.92 11.30
N LEU A 332 -19.14 -2.47 10.19
CA LEU A 332 -19.81 -2.46 8.89
C LEU A 332 -20.11 -3.88 8.40
N MET A 333 -19.19 -4.82 8.54
CA MET A 333 -19.43 -6.21 8.14
C MET A 333 -20.53 -6.87 8.99
N ALA A 334 -20.57 -6.61 10.29
CA ALA A 334 -21.63 -7.13 11.16
C ALA A 334 -23.01 -6.59 10.74
N ASP A 335 -23.12 -5.29 10.46
CA ASP A 335 -24.36 -4.67 10.00
C ASP A 335 -24.82 -5.23 8.66
N LEU A 336 -23.90 -5.39 7.71
CA LEU A 336 -24.20 -5.96 6.39
C LEU A 336 -24.58 -7.44 6.47
N THR A 337 -23.90 -8.24 7.29
CA THR A 337 -24.26 -9.65 7.52
C THR A 337 -25.65 -9.74 8.14
N LYS A 338 -25.98 -8.86 9.10
CA LYS A 338 -27.33 -8.80 9.67
C LYS A 338 -28.39 -8.43 8.62
N ALA A 339 -28.05 -7.56 7.68
CA ALA A 339 -28.97 -7.09 6.64
C ALA A 339 -29.21 -8.14 5.53
N GLY A 340 -28.18 -8.88 5.12
CA GLY A 340 -28.28 -9.75 3.93
C GLY A 340 -27.44 -11.04 3.95
N GLY A 341 -26.83 -11.39 5.10
CA GLY A 341 -25.95 -12.55 5.25
C GLY A 341 -24.52 -12.33 4.74
N ASP A 342 -23.66 -13.33 4.94
CA ASP A 342 -22.21 -13.21 4.69
C ASP A 342 -21.87 -12.90 3.22
N GLY A 343 -22.60 -13.50 2.27
CA GLY A 343 -22.39 -13.24 0.85
C GLY A 343 -22.70 -11.79 0.48
N TYR A 344 -23.75 -11.20 1.07
CA TYR A 344 -24.09 -9.80 0.86
C TYR A 344 -23.02 -8.88 1.47
N ALA A 345 -22.58 -9.17 2.70
CA ALA A 345 -21.53 -8.39 3.35
C ALA A 345 -20.22 -8.38 2.54
N GLN A 346 -19.81 -9.52 2.00
CA GLN A 346 -18.62 -9.63 1.16
C GLN A 346 -18.76 -8.85 -0.16
N LEU A 347 -19.93 -8.89 -0.80
CA LEU A 347 -20.20 -8.09 -2.00
C LEU A 347 -20.15 -6.59 -1.70
N CYS A 348 -20.76 -6.16 -0.59
CA CYS A 348 -20.76 -4.77 -0.16
C CYS A 348 -19.36 -4.28 0.23
N ALA A 349 -18.51 -5.11 0.84
CA ALA A 349 -17.11 -4.76 1.10
C ALA A 349 -16.34 -4.48 -0.20
N LEU A 350 -16.55 -5.30 -1.24
CA LEU A 350 -15.94 -5.06 -2.55
C LEU A 350 -16.50 -3.78 -3.20
N ALA A 351 -17.82 -3.59 -3.16
CA ALA A 351 -18.48 -2.41 -3.70
C ALA A 351 -18.00 -1.13 -3.01
N TYR A 352 -17.77 -1.16 -1.69
CA TYR A 352 -17.20 -0.06 -0.92
C TYR A 352 -15.82 0.34 -1.48
N ARG A 353 -14.92 -0.63 -1.69
CA ARG A 353 -13.57 -0.40 -2.23
C ARG A 353 -13.65 0.18 -3.65
N GLN A 354 -14.55 -0.33 -4.48
CA GLN A 354 -14.77 0.16 -5.85
C GLN A 354 -15.32 1.58 -5.88
N ALA A 355 -16.30 1.89 -5.03
CA ALA A 355 -16.86 3.22 -4.91
C ALA A 355 -15.77 4.22 -4.51
N ILE A 356 -15.03 3.98 -3.42
CA ILE A 356 -13.93 4.87 -3.00
C ILE A 356 -12.89 5.04 -4.12
N GLY A 357 -12.43 3.94 -4.72
CA GLY A 357 -11.43 3.98 -5.80
C GLY A 357 -11.88 4.69 -7.07
N ALA A 358 -13.18 4.88 -7.28
CA ALA A 358 -13.73 5.63 -8.40
C ALA A 358 -13.82 7.14 -8.14
N HIS A 359 -13.49 7.62 -6.95
CA HIS A 359 -13.64 9.02 -6.59
C HIS A 359 -12.31 9.70 -6.24
N LYS A 360 -12.25 11.01 -6.47
CA LYS A 360 -11.14 11.86 -6.04
C LYS A 360 -11.65 13.01 -5.18
N LEU A 361 -11.15 13.10 -3.95
CA LEU A 361 -11.47 14.18 -3.02
C LEU A 361 -10.46 15.33 -3.14
N THR A 362 -10.96 16.53 -3.39
CA THR A 362 -10.17 17.74 -3.63
C THR A 362 -10.68 18.89 -2.77
N VAL A 363 -9.93 19.99 -2.76
CA VAL A 363 -10.33 21.23 -2.09
C VAL A 363 -10.63 22.32 -3.12
N SER A 364 -11.79 22.96 -2.98
CA SER A 364 -12.18 24.11 -3.80
C SER A 364 -11.38 25.37 -3.44
N PRO A 365 -11.39 26.42 -4.30
CA PRO A 365 -10.73 27.68 -3.98
C PRO A 365 -11.22 28.39 -2.70
N ASP A 366 -12.44 28.09 -2.25
CA ASP A 366 -13.02 28.59 -1.00
C ASP A 366 -12.89 27.62 0.18
N GLY A 367 -12.09 26.55 0.04
CA GLY A 367 -11.72 25.64 1.14
C GLY A 367 -12.70 24.49 1.41
N ARG A 368 -13.74 24.33 0.59
CA ARG A 368 -14.74 23.26 0.73
C ARG A 368 -14.27 21.94 0.10
N PRO A 369 -14.65 20.78 0.67
CA PRO A 369 -14.43 19.49 0.02
C PRO A 369 -15.22 19.38 -1.29
N MET A 370 -14.59 18.85 -2.33
CA MET A 370 -15.22 18.49 -3.59
C MET A 370 -14.84 17.06 -3.96
N LEU A 371 -15.83 16.17 -4.07
CA LEU A 371 -15.65 14.77 -4.43
C LEU A 371 -16.07 14.57 -5.89
N PHE A 372 -15.17 14.08 -6.73
CA PHE A 372 -15.42 13.84 -8.14
C PHE A 372 -15.39 12.35 -8.43
N SER A 373 -16.48 11.79 -8.95
CA SER A 373 -16.48 10.45 -9.52
C SER A 373 -15.80 10.45 -10.88
N LYS A 374 -15.09 9.39 -11.22
CA LYS A 374 -14.69 9.06 -12.59
C LYS A 374 -15.63 7.98 -13.09
N GLU A 375 -16.29 8.24 -14.20
CA GLU A 375 -17.09 7.21 -14.88
C GLU A 375 -16.17 6.09 -15.39
N CYS A 376 -16.76 4.93 -15.70
CA CYS A 376 -16.04 3.79 -16.28
C CYS A 376 -15.33 4.15 -17.61
N PHE A 377 -14.90 3.12 -18.34
CA PHE A 377 -14.17 3.25 -19.60
C PHE A 377 -15.11 3.69 -20.75
N SER A 378 -15.75 4.86 -20.61
CA SER A 378 -16.87 5.32 -21.45
C SER A 378 -16.65 6.63 -22.20
N ASN A 379 -15.72 7.51 -21.79
CA ASN A 379 -15.20 8.71 -22.50
C ASN A 379 -14.40 9.68 -21.58
N GLY A 380 -13.85 9.25 -20.45
CA GLY A 380 -13.11 10.14 -19.56
C GLY A 380 -13.98 11.03 -18.65
N CYS A 381 -15.30 10.82 -18.61
CA CYS A 381 -16.26 11.65 -17.87
C CYS A 381 -16.00 11.68 -16.36
N ILE A 382 -16.18 12.86 -15.76
CA ILE A 382 -16.10 13.09 -14.32
C ILE A 382 -17.41 13.69 -13.79
N ALA A 383 -17.78 13.37 -12.54
CA ALA A 383 -19.00 13.84 -11.89
C ALA A 383 -20.29 13.53 -12.67
N THR A 384 -20.34 12.37 -13.33
CA THR A 384 -21.54 11.85 -13.98
C THR A 384 -22.64 11.60 -12.93
N VAL A 385 -23.77 12.28 -13.05
CA VAL A 385 -24.81 12.35 -12.00
C VAL A 385 -25.47 10.99 -11.74
N ASP A 386 -25.76 10.24 -12.80
CA ASP A 386 -26.34 8.89 -12.74
C ASP A 386 -25.38 7.84 -12.17
N VAL A 387 -24.08 8.14 -12.12
CA VAL A 387 -23.07 7.32 -11.42
C VAL A 387 -22.92 7.76 -9.96
N ALA A 388 -23.00 9.06 -9.69
CA ALA A 388 -22.87 9.59 -8.34
C ALA A 388 -24.05 9.17 -7.44
N TYR A 389 -25.28 9.15 -7.98
CA TYR A 389 -26.48 8.80 -7.23
C TYR A 389 -26.48 7.40 -6.60
N PRO A 390 -26.12 6.30 -7.30
CA PRO A 390 -26.02 4.97 -6.68
C PRO A 390 -24.77 4.79 -5.80
N ALA A 391 -23.79 5.70 -5.88
CA ALA A 391 -22.55 5.62 -5.08
C ALA A 391 -22.65 6.35 -3.73
N SER A 392 -23.51 7.37 -3.61
CA SER A 392 -23.81 8.09 -2.37
C SER A 392 -24.70 7.29 -1.43
#